data_AF-A0A3C0EEE9-F1
#
_entry.id   AF-A0A3C0EEE9-F1
#
_cell.length_a   1.000
_cell.length_b   1.000
_cell.length_c   1.000
_cell.angle_alpha   90.00
_cell.angle_beta   90.00
_cell.angle_gamma   90.00
#
_symmetry.space_group_name_H-M   'P 1'
#
loop_
_entity.id
_entity.type
_entity.pdbx_description
1 polymer ?
#
loop_
_entity_poly.entity_id
_entity_poly.type
_entity_poly.pdbx_seq_one_letter_code
_entity_poly.pdbx_strand_id
1 'polypeptide(L)' 'ELITVLVDSPGGNGPFGAKTIGEQPLPPVAPAIANAVFDAIGVRIQDLPITAEKVLAALNKK' A
#
# COMPACT_ATOMS: atom_id res chain seq x y z
N GLU A 1 7.01 -5.25 -10.05
CA GLU A 1 6.54 -6.65 -10.08
C GLU A 1 5.48 -6.83 -9.00
N LEU A 2 4.49 -7.70 -9.22
CA LEU A 2 3.46 -8.03 -8.22
C LEU A 2 3.63 -9.50 -7.84
N ILE A 3 4.01 -9.75 -6.59
CA ILE A 3 4.20 -11.09 -6.05
C ILE A 3 3.09 -11.32 -5.02
N THR A 4 2.34 -12.41 -5.19
CA THR A 4 1.26 -12.79 -4.27
C THR A 4 1.70 -13.97 -3.42
N VAL A 5 1.59 -13.82 -2.10
CA VAL A 5 1.82 -14.90 -1.14
C VAL A 5 0.49 -15.26 -0.48
N LEU A 6 0.07 -16.51 -0.63
CA LEU A 6 -1.11 -17.02 0.05
C LEU A 6 -0.75 -17.44 1.47
N VAL A 7 -1.41 -16.82 2.45
CA VAL A 7 -1.23 -17.13 3.87
C VAL A 7 -2.45 -17.88 4.37
N ASP A 8 -2.24 -19.13 4.76
CA ASP A 8 -3.28 -19.96 5.36
C ASP A 8 -3.44 -19.63 6.86
N SER A 9 -4.69 -19.66 7.33
CA SER A 9 -5.00 -19.52 8.75
C SER A 9 -6.31 -20.22 9.10
N PRO A 10 -6.38 -20.96 10.22
CA PRO A 10 -7.57 -21.70 10.59
C PRO A 10 -8.77 -20.77 10.87
N GLY A 11 -9.98 -21.32 10.79
CA GLY A 11 -11.20 -20.69 11.30
C GLY A 11 -11.82 -19.60 10.44
N GLY A 12 -12.04 -19.85 9.14
CA GLY A 12 -12.92 -19.00 8.32
C GLY A 12 -14.38 -19.44 8.36
N ASN A 13 -15.31 -18.48 8.22
CA ASN A 13 -16.75 -18.72 8.20
C ASN A 13 -17.27 -19.25 6.84
N GLY A 14 -16.41 -19.31 5.82
CA GLY A 14 -16.75 -19.84 4.51
C GLY A 14 -16.65 -21.36 4.41
N PRO A 15 -17.14 -21.96 3.31
CA PRO A 15 -16.95 -23.38 3.02
C PRO A 15 -15.49 -23.78 3.15
N PHE A 16 -15.23 -24.95 3.74
CA PHE A 16 -13.89 -25.48 3.96
C PHE A 16 -12.97 -24.57 4.82
N GLY A 17 -13.53 -23.64 5.59
CA GLY A 17 -12.75 -22.72 6.43
C GLY A 17 -12.24 -21.47 5.68
N ALA A 18 -12.80 -21.16 4.51
CA ALA A 18 -12.38 -20.02 3.70
C ALA A 18 -12.67 -18.65 4.35
N LYS A 19 -11.85 -17.64 4.00
CA LYS A 19 -11.98 -16.23 4.41
C LYS A 19 -12.11 -15.33 3.19
N THR A 20 -12.65 -14.13 3.38
CA THR A 20 -12.76 -13.12 2.30
C THR A 20 -11.39 -12.53 1.97
N ILE A 21 -11.13 -12.32 0.67
CA ILE A 21 -9.88 -11.74 0.15
C ILE A 21 -10.13 -10.67 -0.93
N GLY A 22 -11.39 -10.40 -1.31
CA GLY A 22 -11.69 -9.51 -2.44
C GLY A 22 -11.26 -8.05 -2.19
N GLU A 23 -11.44 -7.55 -0.98
CA GLU A 23 -11.17 -6.15 -0.62
C GLU A 23 -9.85 -5.97 0.12
N GLN A 24 -9.36 -7.01 0.80
CA GLN A 24 -8.19 -6.92 1.68
C GLN A 24 -6.88 -6.49 1.00
N PRO A 25 -6.61 -6.84 -0.27
CA PRO A 25 -5.41 -6.39 -0.97
C PRO A 25 -5.41 -4.89 -1.30
N LEU A 26 -6.55 -4.19 -1.26
CA LEU A 26 -6.66 -2.78 -1.69
C LEU A 26 -6.13 -1.79 -0.62
N PRO A 27 -6.57 -1.82 0.66
CA PRO A 27 -6.12 -0.88 1.68
C PRO A 27 -4.60 -0.75 1.89
N PRO A 28 -3.79 -1.83 1.87
CA PRO A 28 -2.37 -1.71 2.18
C PRO A 28 -1.53 -1.09 1.04
N VAL A 29 -2.04 -1.04 -0.20
CA VAL A 29 -1.25 -0.63 -1.38
C VAL A 29 -0.85 0.85 -1.32
N ALA A 30 -1.81 1.75 -1.12
CA ALA A 30 -1.55 3.19 -1.07
C ALA A 30 -0.53 3.60 0.03
N PRO A 31 -0.67 3.17 1.30
CA PRO A 31 0.32 3.49 2.33
C PRO A 31 1.67 2.81 2.10
N ALA A 32 1.73 1.60 1.54
CA ALA A 32 3.00 0.94 1.20
C ALA A 32 3.79 1.76 0.18
N ILE A 33 3.13 2.24 -0.89
CA ILE A 33 3.75 3.12 -1.89
C ILE A 33 4.16 4.45 -1.27
N ALA A 34 3.29 5.07 -0.46
CA ALA A 34 3.60 6.35 0.20
C ALA A 34 4.80 6.24 1.16
N ASN A 35 4.95 5.11 1.84
CA ASN A 35 6.12 4.82 2.68
C ASN A 35 7.39 4.62 1.85
N ALA A 36 7.31 3.91 0.73
CA ALA A 36 8.44 3.74 -0.18
C ALA A 36 8.91 5.09 -0.78
N VAL A 37 7.97 5.98 -1.13
CA VAL A 37 8.31 7.33 -1.60
C VAL A 37 9.01 8.11 -0.50
N PHE A 38 8.49 8.09 0.73
CA PHE A 38 9.13 8.75 1.87
C PHE A 38 10.55 8.22 2.13
N ASP A 39 10.74 6.91 2.11
CA ASP A 39 12.06 6.27 2.24
C ASP A 39 13.03 6.75 1.15
N ALA A 40 12.56 6.86 -0.09
CA ALA A 40 13.38 7.29 -1.22
C ALA A 40 13.80 8.78 -1.20
N ILE A 41 12.91 9.69 -0.78
CA ILE A 41 13.17 11.15 -0.88
C ILE A 41 13.39 11.84 0.47
N GLY A 42 13.03 11.19 1.58
CA GLY A 42 13.10 11.72 2.94
C GLY A 42 12.06 12.78 3.27
N VAL A 43 11.01 12.94 2.46
CA VAL A 43 9.94 13.93 2.64
C VAL A 43 8.58 13.25 2.55
N ARG A 44 7.69 13.55 3.52
CA ARG A 44 6.40 12.88 3.65
C ARG A 44 5.33 13.61 2.84
N ILE A 45 4.71 12.92 1.88
CA ILE A 45 3.55 13.41 1.12
C ILE A 45 2.29 12.71 1.67
N GLN A 46 1.34 13.49 2.20
CA GLN A 46 0.09 12.98 2.80
C GLN A 46 -1.15 13.25 1.95
N ASP A 47 -0.96 13.83 0.76
CA ASP A 47 -2.03 14.21 -0.16
C ASP A 47 -2.00 13.31 -1.41
N LEU A 48 -2.94 12.36 -1.48
CA LEU A 48 -3.06 11.40 -2.58
C LEU A 48 -3.90 11.97 -3.74
N PRO A 49 -3.61 11.57 -5.00
CA PRO A 49 -2.51 10.71 -5.42
C PRO A 49 -1.16 11.42 -5.31
N ILE A 50 -0.08 10.66 -5.12
CA ILE A 50 1.30 11.17 -5.15
C ILE A 50 1.69 11.40 -6.61
N THR A 51 1.51 12.63 -7.09
CA THR A 51 1.88 13.01 -8.46
C THR A 51 3.33 13.49 -8.55
N ALA A 52 3.88 13.53 -9.76
CA ALA A 52 5.25 14.01 -9.98
C ALA A 52 5.43 15.48 -9.54
N GLU A 53 4.40 16.32 -9.71
CA GLU A 53 4.39 17.72 -9.28
C GLU A 53 4.47 17.83 -7.76
N LYS A 54 3.73 16.98 -7.03
CA LYS A 54 3.79 16.93 -5.56
C LYS A 54 5.16 16.45 -5.07
N VAL A 55 5.77 15.49 -5.77
CA VAL A 55 7.13 15.02 -5.45
C VAL A 55 8.16 16.13 -5.70
N LEU A 56 8.11 16.80 -6.85
CA LEU A 56 9.01 17.91 -7.18
C LEU A 56 8.86 19.06 -6.18
N ALA A 57 7.62 19.43 -5.85
CA ALA A 57 7.34 20.46 -4.85
C ALA A 57 7.83 20.07 -3.45
N ALA A 58 7.73 18.79 -3.06
CA ALA A 58 8.24 18.28 -1.79
C ALA A 58 9.77 18.32 -1.73
N LEU A 59 10.46 17.94 -2.82
CA LEU A 59 11.92 18.02 -2.93
C LEU A 59 12.44 19.45 -2.87
N ASN A 60 11.76 20.41 -3.50
CA ASN A 60 12.14 21.83 -3.47
C ASN A 60 11.92 22.52 -2.12
N LYS A 61 11.11 21.93 -1.23
CA LYS A 61 10.84 22.45 0.13
C LYS A 61 11.74 21.84 1.20
N LYS A 62 12.54 20.84 0.83
CA LYS A 62 13.55 20.22 1.69
C LYS A 62 14.75 21.14 1.82
#